data_AF-A0A6G6J162-F1
#
_entry.id   AF-A0A6G6J162-F1
#
_cell.length_a   1.000
_cell.length_b   1.000
_cell.length_c   1.000
_cell.angle_alpha   90.00
_cell.angle_beta   90.00
_cell.angle_gamma   90.00
#
_symmetry.space_group_name_H-M   'P 1'
#
loop_
_entity.id
_entity.type
_entity.pdbx_description
1 polymer ?
#
loop_
_entity_poly.entity_id
_entity_poly.type
_entity_poly.pdbx_seq_one_letter_code
_entity_poly.pdbx_strand_id
1 'polypeptide(L)'
;MQPPRGALWLFASPLRLRAGVLLLALLALSAGAAWNFDTILKNAEQRYGNLGTAKTRIESWGRLIDDSENLDEMAKLKAVNAFFNGALVFTDDRTVWHQEDYWATPVESLYKGAGDCEDYSIAKFVTLRRLGVASDKLRITYVKALQQNQAHMVLTYYASPTAEPLVLDNLIPQIKPASQRKDLLPVYAFNAEGLWLPGPGGGKRTGDSKKLSRWQDLLTKMRAEGLDLDETR
;
A
#
# COMPACT_ATOMS: atom_id res chain seq x y z
N MET A 1 63.82 14.96 -54.92
CA MET A 1 63.42 15.66 -53.68
C MET A 1 62.16 15.01 -53.14
N GLN A 2 62.12 14.76 -51.82
CA GLN A 2 61.10 14.02 -51.06
C GLN A 2 59.69 14.67 -51.06
N PRO A 3 58.62 13.90 -50.73
CA PRO A 3 57.23 14.35 -50.78
C PRO A 3 56.70 14.88 -49.42
N PRO A 4 55.56 15.59 -49.41
CA PRO A 4 54.51 15.34 -48.39
C PRO A 4 53.07 15.56 -48.95
N ARG A 5 51.93 15.22 -48.33
CA ARG A 5 51.49 14.52 -47.11
C ARG A 5 49.95 14.36 -47.23
N GLY A 6 49.40 13.28 -46.65
CA GLY A 6 48.16 13.35 -45.87
C GLY A 6 46.82 13.08 -46.58
N ALA A 7 46.30 11.89 -46.33
CA ALA A 7 44.89 11.51 -46.50
C ALA A 7 44.06 11.88 -45.25
N LEU A 8 42.74 12.06 -45.39
CA LEU A 8 41.75 11.76 -44.35
C LEU A 8 40.36 11.61 -44.96
N TRP A 9 39.94 10.36 -45.16
CA TRP A 9 38.55 10.00 -45.44
C TRP A 9 37.82 9.84 -44.09
N LEU A 10 36.81 10.68 -43.83
CA LEU A 10 35.93 10.54 -42.67
C LEU A 10 34.93 9.40 -42.94
N PHE A 11 35.19 8.23 -42.38
CA PHE A 11 34.17 7.19 -42.25
C PHE A 11 33.22 7.57 -41.11
N ALA A 12 31.96 7.88 -41.44
CA ALA A 12 30.90 8.00 -40.45
C ALA A 12 30.53 6.60 -39.93
N SER A 13 30.88 6.31 -38.67
CA SER A 13 30.63 5.02 -38.02
C SER A 13 29.13 4.75 -37.82
N PRO A 14 28.61 3.53 -38.11
CA PRO A 14 27.21 3.14 -37.91
C PRO A 14 26.81 2.94 -36.43
N LEU A 15 27.67 3.32 -35.48
CA LEU A 15 27.53 3.01 -34.05
C LEU A 15 26.47 3.85 -33.34
N ARG A 16 26.02 4.96 -33.93
CA ARG A 16 25.07 5.89 -33.27
C ARG A 16 23.61 5.47 -33.32
N LEU A 17 23.22 4.55 -34.20
CA LEU A 17 21.82 4.10 -34.30
C LEU A 17 21.46 2.99 -33.30
N ARG A 18 22.44 2.22 -32.80
CA ARG A 18 22.19 1.11 -31.86
C ARG A 18 22.06 1.55 -30.40
N ALA A 19 22.61 2.71 -30.03
CA ALA A 19 22.54 3.24 -28.66
C ALA A 19 21.14 3.79 -28.31
N GLY A 20 20.38 4.30 -29.29
CA GLY A 20 19.03 4.84 -29.05
C GLY A 20 17.97 3.77 -28.76
N VAL A 21 18.11 2.58 -29.35
CA VAL A 21 17.16 1.46 -29.15
C VAL A 21 17.38 0.77 -27.80
N LEU A 22 18.64 0.70 -27.31
CA LEU A 22 18.93 0.17 -25.98
C LEU A 22 18.44 1.09 -24.85
N LEU A 23 18.46 2.42 -25.04
CA LEU A 23 17.94 3.36 -24.04
C LEU A 23 16.40 3.28 -23.90
N LEU A 24 15.68 3.04 -25.00
CA LEU A 24 14.23 2.85 -24.98
C LEU A 24 13.82 1.50 -24.38
N ALA A 25 14.62 0.44 -24.56
CA ALA A 25 14.39 -0.85 -23.92
C ALA A 25 14.67 -0.84 -22.41
N LEU A 26 15.61 0.00 -21.94
CA LEU A 26 15.94 0.13 -20.52
C LEU A 26 14.95 1.01 -19.72
N LEU A 27 14.18 1.87 -20.38
CA LEU A 27 13.13 2.69 -19.74
C LEU A 27 11.81 1.93 -19.52
N ALA A 28 11.66 0.71 -20.05
CA ALA A 28 10.44 -0.10 -19.91
C ALA A 28 10.45 -1.08 -18.72
N LEU A 29 11.52 -1.14 -17.92
CA LEU A 29 11.73 -2.14 -16.86
C LEU A 29 11.45 -1.65 -15.44
N SER A 30 10.53 -0.70 -15.26
CA SER A 30 10.06 -0.29 -13.93
C SER A 30 8.57 -0.53 -13.68
N ALA A 31 7.87 -1.29 -14.53
CA ALA A 31 6.58 -1.85 -14.15
C ALA A 31 6.83 -2.95 -13.12
N GLY A 32 6.59 -2.65 -11.82
CA GLY A 32 6.41 -3.73 -10.84
C GLY A 32 5.35 -4.67 -11.38
N ALA A 33 5.57 -5.99 -11.28
CA ALA A 33 4.67 -6.96 -11.86
C ALA A 33 3.23 -6.68 -11.36
N ALA A 34 2.34 -6.34 -12.29
CA ALA A 34 0.95 -6.07 -11.94
C ALA A 34 0.36 -7.31 -11.25
N TRP A 35 -0.34 -7.11 -10.14
CA TRP A 35 -1.07 -8.18 -9.48
C TRP A 35 -2.06 -8.83 -10.45
N ASN A 36 -2.01 -10.16 -10.55
CA ASN A 36 -2.92 -10.93 -11.38
C ASN A 36 -4.06 -11.47 -10.50
N PHE A 37 -5.26 -10.90 -10.66
CA PHE A 37 -6.43 -11.25 -9.86
C PHE A 37 -6.96 -12.66 -10.11
N ASP A 38 -6.74 -13.25 -11.29
CA ASP A 38 -7.08 -14.66 -11.52
C ASP A 38 -6.20 -15.58 -10.67
N THR A 39 -4.90 -15.27 -10.59
CA THR A 39 -3.95 -15.98 -9.72
C THR A 39 -4.30 -15.78 -8.25
N ILE A 40 -4.63 -14.55 -7.82
CA ILE A 40 -5.03 -14.26 -6.44
C ILE A 40 -6.28 -15.05 -6.05
N LEU A 41 -7.31 -15.05 -6.90
CA LEU A 41 -8.53 -15.81 -6.67
C LEU A 41 -8.26 -17.32 -6.57
N LYS A 42 -7.44 -17.86 -7.48
CA LYS A 42 -7.04 -19.27 -7.44
C LYS A 42 -6.29 -19.60 -6.15
N ASN A 43 -5.33 -18.78 -5.75
CA ASN A 43 -4.57 -18.97 -4.51
C ASN A 43 -5.48 -18.86 -3.28
N ALA A 44 -6.39 -17.89 -3.26
CA ALA A 44 -7.36 -17.73 -2.19
C ALA A 44 -8.28 -18.96 -2.06
N GLU A 45 -8.80 -19.48 -3.18
CA GLU A 45 -9.65 -20.67 -3.18
C GLU A 45 -8.90 -21.91 -2.68
N GLN A 46 -7.64 -22.07 -3.07
CA GLN A 46 -6.78 -23.16 -2.58
C GLN A 46 -6.50 -23.06 -1.07
N ARG A 47 -6.38 -21.84 -0.54
CA ARG A 47 -6.00 -21.60 0.87
C ARG A 47 -7.20 -21.62 1.81
N TYR A 48 -8.30 -21.03 1.38
CA TYR A 48 -9.45 -20.74 2.25
C TYR A 48 -10.69 -21.59 1.91
N GLY A 49 -10.66 -22.31 0.79
CA GLY A 49 -11.77 -23.12 0.31
C GLY A 49 -12.74 -22.32 -0.58
N ASN A 50 -14.00 -22.74 -0.61
CA ASN A 50 -15.02 -22.11 -1.46
C ASN A 50 -15.17 -20.61 -1.11
N LEU A 51 -14.90 -19.75 -2.09
CA LEU A 51 -14.94 -18.31 -1.90
C LEU A 51 -16.35 -17.74 -1.75
N GLY A 52 -17.39 -18.38 -2.31
CA GLY A 52 -18.76 -17.85 -2.26
C GLY A 52 -18.85 -16.37 -2.64
N THR A 53 -19.39 -15.54 -1.74
CA THR A 53 -19.50 -14.08 -1.96
C THR A 53 -18.15 -13.33 -1.91
N ALA A 54 -17.10 -13.94 -1.35
CA ALA A 54 -15.76 -13.35 -1.33
C ALA A 54 -15.18 -13.16 -2.73
N LYS A 55 -15.49 -14.07 -3.66
CA LYS A 55 -15.03 -13.96 -5.05
C LYS A 55 -15.40 -12.60 -5.64
N THR A 56 -16.65 -12.19 -5.49
CA THR A 56 -17.14 -10.90 -5.98
C THR A 56 -16.49 -9.71 -5.27
N ARG A 57 -16.19 -9.82 -3.97
CA ARG A 57 -15.48 -8.77 -3.23
C ARG A 57 -14.03 -8.60 -3.74
N ILE A 58 -13.33 -9.71 -3.96
CA ILE A 58 -11.95 -9.73 -4.49
C ILE A 58 -11.91 -9.22 -5.95
N GLU A 59 -12.85 -9.64 -6.81
CA GLU A 59 -12.98 -9.12 -8.17
C GLU A 59 -13.28 -7.61 -8.18
N SER A 60 -14.12 -7.15 -7.26
CA SER A 60 -14.43 -5.71 -7.12
C SER A 60 -13.23 -4.91 -6.60
N TRP A 61 -12.37 -5.52 -5.79
CA TRP A 61 -11.10 -4.93 -5.38
C TRP A 61 -10.13 -4.80 -6.56
N GLY A 62 -10.08 -5.80 -7.46
CA GLY A 62 -9.34 -5.70 -8.72
C GLY A 62 -9.81 -4.53 -9.57
N ARG A 63 -11.13 -4.42 -9.79
CA ARG A 63 -11.73 -3.29 -10.54
C ARG A 63 -11.43 -1.94 -9.90
N LEU A 64 -11.51 -1.83 -8.56
CA LEU A 64 -11.12 -0.61 -7.86
C LEU A 64 -9.69 -0.18 -8.22
N ILE A 65 -8.75 -1.14 -8.24
CA ILE A 65 -7.36 -0.85 -8.57
C ILE A 65 -7.25 -0.36 -10.01
N ASP A 66 -7.84 -1.09 -10.96
CA ASP A 66 -7.82 -0.75 -12.40
C ASP A 66 -8.40 0.66 -12.66
N ASP A 67 -9.56 0.95 -12.06
CA ASP A 67 -10.25 2.24 -12.20
C ASP A 67 -9.48 3.39 -11.53
N SER A 68 -8.59 3.08 -10.60
CA SER A 68 -7.88 4.08 -9.78
C SER A 68 -6.43 4.33 -10.22
N GLU A 69 -5.84 3.55 -11.13
CA GLU A 69 -4.41 3.62 -11.45
C GLU A 69 -3.96 5.03 -11.86
N ASN A 70 -4.78 5.71 -12.67
CA ASN A 70 -4.49 7.03 -13.24
C ASN A 70 -5.07 8.21 -12.46
N LEU A 71 -5.71 7.96 -11.32
CA LEU A 71 -6.25 9.02 -10.47
C LEU A 71 -5.13 9.80 -9.75
N ASP A 72 -5.42 11.06 -9.39
CA ASP A 72 -4.57 11.80 -8.46
C ASP A 72 -4.57 11.14 -7.07
N GLU A 73 -3.55 11.45 -6.25
CA GLU A 73 -3.40 10.80 -4.93
C GLU A 73 -4.65 10.99 -4.05
N MET A 74 -5.26 12.18 -4.04
CA MET A 74 -6.45 12.44 -3.22
C MET A 74 -7.65 11.60 -3.65
N ALA A 75 -7.86 11.45 -4.97
CA ALA A 75 -8.90 10.60 -5.53
C ALA A 75 -8.64 9.12 -5.22
N LYS A 76 -7.38 8.66 -5.28
CA LYS A 76 -6.98 7.31 -4.82
C LYS A 76 -7.31 7.08 -3.35
N LEU A 77 -6.95 8.03 -2.46
CA LEU A 77 -7.28 7.97 -1.03
C LEU A 77 -8.79 7.80 -0.80
N LYS A 78 -9.61 8.60 -1.49
CA LYS A 78 -11.07 8.55 -1.36
C LYS A 78 -11.66 7.24 -1.85
N ALA A 79 -11.24 6.79 -3.04
CA ALA A 79 -11.74 5.55 -3.63
C ALA A 79 -11.41 4.34 -2.75
N VAL A 80 -10.16 4.23 -2.28
CA VAL A 80 -9.73 3.14 -1.41
C VAL A 80 -10.40 3.19 -0.03
N ASN A 81 -10.52 4.38 0.58
CA ASN A 81 -11.18 4.51 1.88
C ASN A 81 -12.66 4.10 1.81
N ALA A 82 -13.37 4.57 0.78
CA ALA A 82 -14.78 4.25 0.57
C ALA A 82 -14.99 2.76 0.28
N PHE A 83 -14.13 2.15 -0.54
CA PHE A 83 -14.24 0.74 -0.88
C PHE A 83 -14.19 -0.16 0.36
N PHE A 84 -13.12 -0.07 1.16
CA PHE A 84 -12.97 -0.96 2.32
C PHE A 84 -14.00 -0.66 3.42
N ASN A 85 -14.40 0.60 3.59
CA ASN A 85 -15.48 0.94 4.52
C ASN A 85 -16.86 0.38 4.10
N GLY A 86 -17.07 0.09 2.81
CA GLY A 86 -18.30 -0.54 2.32
C GLY A 86 -18.20 -2.06 2.14
N ALA A 87 -16.99 -2.59 1.90
CA ALA A 87 -16.77 -4.00 1.62
C ALA A 87 -16.67 -4.87 2.88
N LEU A 88 -16.34 -4.26 4.03
CA LEU A 88 -16.09 -4.94 5.29
C LEU A 88 -17.12 -4.55 6.35
N VAL A 89 -17.46 -5.51 7.21
CA VAL A 89 -18.19 -5.27 8.45
C VAL A 89 -17.18 -5.20 9.59
N PHE A 90 -17.25 -4.17 10.43
CA PHE A 90 -16.37 -4.08 11.61
C PHE A 90 -16.68 -5.21 12.58
N THR A 91 -15.71 -6.07 12.87
CA THR A 91 -15.87 -7.26 13.72
C THR A 91 -14.54 -7.66 14.32
N ASP A 92 -14.47 -7.83 15.64
CA ASP A 92 -13.24 -8.17 16.36
C ASP A 92 -12.68 -9.56 15.99
N ASP A 93 -11.36 -9.71 16.10
CA ASP A 93 -10.63 -10.93 15.76
C ASP A 93 -11.07 -12.18 16.51
N ARG A 94 -11.50 -12.04 17.77
CA ARG A 94 -12.02 -13.17 18.56
C ARG A 94 -13.23 -13.83 17.88
N THR A 95 -14.00 -13.03 17.15
CA THR A 95 -15.18 -13.48 16.41
C THR A 95 -14.79 -14.01 15.03
N VAL A 96 -13.92 -13.29 14.30
CA VAL A 96 -13.59 -13.63 12.90
C VAL A 96 -12.56 -14.76 12.79
N TRP A 97 -11.55 -14.73 13.65
CA TRP A 97 -10.32 -15.53 13.60
C TRP A 97 -10.11 -16.41 14.83
N HIS A 98 -10.94 -16.26 15.88
CA HIS A 98 -10.79 -16.97 17.16
C HIS A 98 -9.43 -16.74 17.82
N GLN A 99 -8.86 -15.56 17.60
CA GLN A 99 -7.58 -15.11 18.13
C GLN A 99 -7.76 -13.76 18.80
N GLU A 100 -6.83 -13.42 19.70
CA GLU A 100 -6.87 -12.15 20.42
C GLU A 100 -6.52 -10.95 19.53
N ASP A 101 -5.64 -11.15 18.56
CA ASP A 101 -5.06 -10.11 17.72
C ASP A 101 -4.40 -10.78 16.50
N TYR A 102 -5.02 -10.63 15.33
CA TYR A 102 -4.71 -11.28 14.07
C TYR A 102 -4.77 -10.28 12.93
N TRP A 103 -3.61 -9.93 12.38
CA TRP A 103 -3.53 -9.01 11.26
C TRP A 103 -3.88 -9.72 9.95
N ALA A 104 -5.06 -9.45 9.40
CA ALA A 104 -5.50 -10.05 8.15
C ALA A 104 -4.88 -9.36 6.94
N THR A 105 -4.59 -10.15 5.89
CA THR A 105 -4.28 -9.61 4.57
C THR A 105 -5.52 -8.98 3.94
N PRO A 106 -5.39 -8.12 2.91
CA PRO A 106 -6.56 -7.62 2.18
C PRO A 106 -7.44 -8.76 1.62
N VAL A 107 -6.82 -9.87 1.18
CA VAL A 107 -7.56 -11.04 0.67
C VAL A 107 -8.29 -11.73 1.81
N GLU A 108 -7.68 -11.88 2.98
CA GLU A 108 -8.32 -12.47 4.16
C GLU A 108 -9.51 -11.63 4.66
N SER A 109 -9.35 -10.30 4.76
CA SER A 109 -10.45 -9.41 5.14
C SER A 109 -11.59 -9.48 4.12
N LEU A 110 -11.28 -9.47 2.81
CA LEU A 110 -12.31 -9.60 1.76
C LEU A 110 -12.91 -11.01 1.71
N TYR A 111 -12.15 -12.04 2.06
CA TYR A 111 -12.66 -13.40 2.19
C TYR A 111 -13.73 -13.46 3.28
N LYS A 112 -13.39 -12.99 4.48
CA LYS A 112 -14.33 -12.92 5.61
C LYS A 112 -15.45 -11.90 5.40
N GLY A 113 -15.22 -10.85 4.61
CA GLY A 113 -16.10 -9.69 4.51
C GLY A 113 -16.16 -8.91 5.83
N ALA A 114 -15.14 -9.05 6.66
CA ALA A 114 -15.07 -8.50 8.00
C ALA A 114 -13.62 -8.27 8.41
N GLY A 115 -13.43 -7.44 9.42
CA GLY A 115 -12.14 -7.15 10.06
C GLY A 115 -12.32 -6.09 11.12
N ASP A 116 -11.30 -5.85 11.92
CA ASP A 116 -11.29 -4.79 12.93
C ASP A 116 -10.47 -3.57 12.47
N CYS A 117 -9.92 -2.77 13.38
CA CYS A 117 -9.36 -1.47 12.99
C CYS A 117 -8.04 -1.55 12.20
N GLU A 118 -7.18 -2.51 12.52
CA GLU A 118 -5.93 -2.73 11.82
C GLU A 118 -6.17 -3.29 10.43
N ASP A 119 -7.14 -4.20 10.26
CA ASP A 119 -7.41 -4.88 9.00
C ASP A 119 -7.81 -3.85 7.93
N TYR A 120 -8.64 -2.89 8.31
CA TYR A 120 -9.00 -1.78 7.42
C TYR A 120 -7.80 -0.91 7.08
N SER A 121 -6.95 -0.61 8.08
CA SER A 121 -5.77 0.22 7.89
C SER A 121 -4.73 -0.45 6.98
N ILE A 122 -4.51 -1.75 7.17
CA ILE A 122 -3.64 -2.62 6.37
C ILE A 122 -4.16 -2.72 4.95
N ALA A 123 -5.46 -3.03 4.76
CA ALA A 123 -6.03 -3.19 3.42
C ALA A 123 -5.96 -1.89 2.60
N LYS A 124 -6.22 -0.74 3.25
CA LYS A 124 -6.07 0.58 2.63
C LYS A 124 -4.61 0.89 2.31
N PHE A 125 -3.69 0.62 3.24
CA PHE A 125 -2.25 0.84 3.04
C PHE A 125 -1.74 0.06 1.84
N VAL A 126 -1.96 -1.25 1.83
CA VAL A 126 -1.50 -2.18 0.79
C VAL A 126 -2.05 -1.78 -0.58
N THR A 127 -3.34 -1.42 -0.66
CA THR A 127 -3.96 -1.01 -1.92
C THR A 127 -3.41 0.32 -2.44
N LEU A 128 -3.22 1.32 -1.56
CA LEU A 128 -2.66 2.62 -1.96
C LEU A 128 -1.21 2.50 -2.42
N ARG A 129 -0.44 1.62 -1.79
CA ARG A 129 0.92 1.27 -2.22
C ARG A 129 0.91 0.64 -3.62
N ARG A 130 0.00 -0.30 -3.90
CA ARG A 130 -0.18 -0.87 -5.25
C ARG A 130 -0.57 0.19 -6.28
N LEU A 131 -1.32 1.21 -5.88
CA LEU A 131 -1.68 2.36 -6.72
C LEU A 131 -0.56 3.42 -6.85
N GLY A 132 0.64 3.14 -6.34
CA GLY A 132 1.83 3.98 -6.50
C GLY A 132 1.94 5.14 -5.52
N VAL A 133 1.14 5.19 -4.45
CA VAL A 133 1.35 6.16 -3.37
C VAL A 133 2.61 5.77 -2.60
N ALA A 134 3.59 6.68 -2.51
CA ALA A 134 4.88 6.43 -1.88
C ALA A 134 4.74 5.99 -0.42
N SER A 135 5.58 5.04 0.02
CA SER A 135 5.47 4.42 1.35
C SER A 135 5.72 5.42 2.48
N ASP A 136 6.62 6.37 2.27
CA ASP A 136 6.97 7.43 3.22
C ASP A 136 5.82 8.40 3.51
N LYS A 137 4.83 8.48 2.62
CA LYS A 137 3.59 9.25 2.81
C LYS A 137 2.54 8.50 3.62
N LEU A 138 2.65 7.19 3.79
CA LEU A 138 1.61 6.37 4.42
C LEU A 138 2.09 5.78 5.75
N ARG A 139 1.30 5.94 6.81
CA ARG A 139 1.62 5.36 8.12
C ARG A 139 0.38 4.78 8.79
N ILE A 140 0.45 3.52 9.17
CA ILE A 140 -0.51 2.90 10.06
C ILE A 140 -0.28 3.50 11.46
N THR A 141 -1.32 4.07 12.04
CA THR A 141 -1.22 4.93 13.24
C THR A 141 -2.09 4.35 14.34
N TYR A 142 -1.45 3.97 15.44
CA TYR A 142 -2.13 3.59 16.66
C TYR A 142 -2.56 4.83 17.43
N VAL A 143 -3.84 4.89 17.78
CA VAL A 143 -4.46 6.01 18.48
C VAL A 143 -5.32 5.49 19.63
N LYS A 144 -5.64 6.36 20.59
CA LYS A 144 -6.75 6.15 21.51
C LYS A 144 -7.99 6.82 20.92
N ALA A 145 -9.02 6.05 20.62
CA ALA A 145 -10.33 6.57 20.26
C ALA A 145 -11.06 6.99 21.54
N LEU A 146 -11.18 8.30 21.75
CA LEU A 146 -11.63 8.88 23.02
C LEU A 146 -13.12 8.65 23.28
N GLN A 147 -13.95 8.60 22.24
CA GLN A 147 -15.39 8.38 22.37
C GLN A 147 -15.72 6.95 22.79
N GLN A 148 -15.00 5.97 22.23
CA GLN A 148 -15.12 4.56 22.56
C GLN A 148 -14.26 4.19 23.80
N ASN A 149 -13.34 5.07 24.19
CA ASN A 149 -12.36 4.87 25.25
C ASN A 149 -11.53 3.58 25.08
N GLN A 150 -11.10 3.30 23.85
CA GLN A 150 -10.33 2.11 23.50
C GLN A 150 -9.16 2.41 22.55
N ALA A 151 -8.27 1.43 22.42
CA ALA A 151 -7.27 1.40 21.37
C ALA A 151 -7.96 1.36 19.99
N HIS A 152 -7.35 2.04 19.02
CA HIS A 152 -7.84 2.07 17.64
C HIS A 152 -6.67 2.23 16.69
N MET A 153 -6.86 1.83 15.42
CA MET A 153 -5.86 1.95 14.37
C MET A 153 -6.47 2.63 13.15
N VAL A 154 -5.73 3.58 12.59
CA VAL A 154 -6.11 4.32 11.38
C VAL A 154 -4.95 4.38 10.41
N LEU A 155 -5.23 4.62 9.13
CA LEU A 155 -4.20 4.96 8.15
C LEU A 155 -4.07 6.48 8.07
N THR A 156 -2.85 6.99 8.22
CA THR A 156 -2.55 8.41 7.98
C THR A 156 -1.77 8.60 6.69
N TYR A 157 -2.12 9.66 5.95
CA TYR A 157 -1.44 10.10 4.74
C TYR A 157 -0.82 11.49 4.93
N TYR A 158 0.44 11.64 4.54
CA TYR A 158 1.20 12.88 4.59
C TYR A 158 1.52 13.35 3.17
N ALA A 159 0.99 14.51 2.76
CA ALA A 159 1.30 15.07 1.44
C ALA A 159 2.79 15.46 1.29
N SER A 160 3.43 15.82 2.41
CA SER A 160 4.87 16.01 2.57
C SER A 160 5.28 15.61 3.98
N PRO A 161 6.58 15.39 4.26
CA PRO A 161 7.03 14.96 5.59
C PRO A 161 6.62 15.87 6.75
N THR A 162 6.39 17.16 6.50
CA THR A 162 5.99 18.14 7.52
C THR A 162 4.50 18.51 7.47
N ALA A 163 3.76 17.99 6.48
CA ALA A 163 2.34 18.28 6.34
C ALA A 163 1.53 17.73 7.52
N GLU A 164 0.41 18.38 7.81
CA GLU A 164 -0.60 17.77 8.64
C GLU A 164 -1.18 16.54 7.93
N PRO A 165 -1.28 15.38 8.61
CA PRO A 165 -1.79 14.19 7.97
C PRO A 165 -3.30 14.23 7.79
N LEU A 166 -3.75 13.57 6.72
CA LEU A 166 -5.13 13.15 6.55
C LEU A 166 -5.33 11.78 7.20
N VAL A 167 -6.50 11.59 7.82
CA VAL A 167 -6.88 10.35 8.51
C VAL A 167 -7.90 9.58 7.67
N LEU A 168 -7.55 8.36 7.29
CA LEU A 168 -8.41 7.38 6.67
C LEU A 168 -8.82 6.37 7.76
N ASP A 169 -10.11 6.34 8.08
CA ASP A 169 -10.66 5.63 9.23
C ASP A 169 -11.84 4.74 8.81
N ASN A 170 -12.15 3.71 9.58
CA ASN A 170 -13.35 2.88 9.45
C ASN A 170 -14.50 3.38 10.34
N LEU A 171 -14.23 4.15 11.40
CA LEU A 171 -15.29 4.71 12.26
C LEU A 171 -16.11 5.80 11.56
N ILE A 172 -15.49 6.58 10.68
CA ILE A 172 -16.16 7.58 9.85
C ILE A 172 -15.69 7.49 8.39
N PRO A 173 -16.57 7.70 7.40
CA PRO A 173 -16.18 7.60 5.99
C PRO A 173 -15.42 8.83 5.48
N GLN A 174 -15.55 10.00 6.12
CA GLN A 174 -14.89 11.22 5.67
C GLN A 174 -13.40 11.19 6.02
N ILE A 175 -12.57 11.44 5.00
CA ILE A 175 -11.14 11.72 5.19
C ILE A 175 -11.00 13.14 5.72
N LYS A 176 -10.42 13.29 6.92
CA LYS A 176 -10.26 14.58 7.58
C LYS A 176 -8.81 14.82 7.98
N PRO A 177 -8.34 16.09 8.03
CA PRO A 177 -7.09 16.44 8.69
C PRO A 177 -7.09 16.00 10.16
N ALA A 178 -5.94 15.61 10.70
CA ALA A 178 -5.81 15.12 12.07
C ALA A 178 -6.30 16.11 13.13
N SER A 179 -6.11 17.42 12.93
CA SER A 179 -6.63 18.49 13.82
C SER A 179 -8.16 18.51 13.92
N GLN A 180 -8.86 17.98 12.93
CA GLN A 180 -10.32 17.85 12.93
C GLN A 180 -10.81 16.52 13.55
N ARG A 181 -9.90 15.59 13.88
CA ARG A 181 -10.17 14.32 14.55
C ARG A 181 -9.85 14.40 16.04
N LYS A 182 -10.51 15.32 16.73
CA LYS A 182 -10.35 15.54 18.19
C LYS A 182 -10.76 14.33 19.04
N ASP A 183 -11.44 13.37 18.42
CA ASP A 183 -11.82 12.08 18.98
C ASP A 183 -10.66 11.06 18.98
N LEU A 184 -9.55 11.33 18.30
CA LEU A 184 -8.39 10.44 18.23
C LEU A 184 -7.16 11.08 18.87
N LEU A 185 -6.53 10.35 19.80
CA LEU A 185 -5.25 10.76 20.40
C LEU A 185 -4.11 9.85 19.89
N PRO A 186 -3.17 10.34 19.08
CA PRO A 186 -2.10 9.51 18.53
C PRO A 186 -1.11 9.04 19.59
N VAL A 187 -0.69 7.76 19.50
CA VAL A 187 0.28 7.15 20.43
C VAL A 187 1.58 6.78 19.71
N TYR A 188 1.51 6.18 18.51
CA TYR A 188 2.65 5.95 17.62
C TYR A 188 2.16 5.65 16.20
N ALA A 189 3.05 5.76 15.21
CA ALA A 189 2.77 5.41 13.82
C ALA A 189 3.90 4.56 13.25
N PHE A 190 3.61 3.69 12.29
CA PHE A 190 4.59 2.82 11.64
C PHE A 190 4.19 2.53 10.19
N ASN A 191 5.16 2.08 9.41
CA ASN A 191 4.96 1.51 8.07
C ASN A 191 6.05 0.46 7.82
N ALA A 192 6.24 -0.04 6.59
CA ALA A 192 7.26 -1.06 6.30
C ALA A 192 8.72 -0.58 6.53
N GLU A 193 8.96 0.73 6.64
CA GLU A 193 10.32 1.27 6.79
C GLU A 193 10.64 1.80 8.19
N GLY A 194 9.66 2.12 9.04
CA GLY A 194 9.97 2.67 10.36
C GLY A 194 8.84 2.77 11.37
N LEU A 195 9.21 3.26 12.55
CA LEU A 195 8.33 3.60 13.68
C LEU A 195 8.54 5.07 14.05
N TRP A 196 7.46 5.81 14.32
CA TRP A 196 7.43 7.21 14.70
C TRP A 196 6.63 7.41 16.00
N LEU A 197 7.17 8.22 16.91
CA LEU A 197 6.44 8.70 18.08
C LEU A 197 5.74 10.04 17.77
N PRO A 198 4.58 10.35 18.37
CA PRO A 198 3.82 11.57 18.11
C PRO A 198 4.65 12.85 18.30
N GLY A 199 4.43 13.84 17.44
CA GLY A 199 5.09 15.15 17.50
C GLY A 199 4.83 15.99 16.24
N PRO A 200 5.32 17.25 16.20
CA PRO A 200 5.19 18.12 15.02
C PRO A 200 5.72 17.45 13.75
N GLY A 201 5.00 17.60 12.63
CA GLY A 201 5.39 17.00 11.34
C GLY A 201 5.38 15.47 11.31
N GLY A 202 4.45 14.82 12.03
CA GLY A 202 4.37 13.36 12.10
C GLY A 202 5.44 12.71 12.99
N GLY A 203 6.17 13.51 13.76
CA GLY A 203 7.01 13.05 14.85
C GLY A 203 8.36 12.45 14.45
N LYS A 204 9.13 12.03 15.47
CA LYS A 204 10.51 11.56 15.28
C LYS A 204 10.52 10.06 14.99
N ARG A 205 11.27 9.63 13.96
CA ARG A 205 11.53 8.20 13.69
C ARG A 205 12.39 7.63 14.82
N THR A 206 11.92 6.56 15.46
CA THR A 206 12.54 5.97 16.65
C THR A 206 12.92 4.50 16.49
N GLY A 207 12.58 3.84 15.37
CA GLY A 207 12.92 2.44 15.16
C GLY A 207 12.69 1.91 13.75
N ASP A 208 13.04 0.64 13.57
CA ASP A 208 12.80 -0.18 12.38
C ASP A 208 11.56 -1.06 12.62
N SER A 209 10.56 -0.91 11.76
CA SER A 209 9.31 -1.68 11.81
C SER A 209 9.50 -3.15 11.45
N LYS A 210 10.64 -3.52 10.85
CA LYS A 210 11.05 -4.91 10.65
C LYS A 210 11.17 -5.71 11.95
N LYS A 211 11.04 -5.07 13.12
CA LYS A 211 10.95 -5.74 14.42
C LYS A 211 9.52 -6.13 14.82
N LEU A 212 8.49 -5.74 14.05
CA LEU A 212 7.12 -6.16 14.28
C LEU A 212 6.90 -7.52 13.61
N SER A 213 6.92 -8.59 14.41
CA SER A 213 6.73 -9.97 13.94
C SER A 213 5.46 -10.15 13.11
N ARG A 214 4.37 -9.47 13.49
CA ARG A 214 3.09 -9.52 12.78
C ARG A 214 3.14 -8.93 11.38
N TRP A 215 3.93 -7.88 11.15
CA TRP A 215 4.10 -7.32 9.81
C TRP A 215 4.82 -8.32 8.89
N GLN A 216 5.85 -9.01 9.39
CA GLN A 216 6.56 -10.03 8.62
C GLN A 216 5.66 -11.23 8.26
N ASP A 217 4.81 -11.66 9.20
CA ASP A 217 3.81 -12.70 8.95
C ASP A 217 2.81 -12.26 7.88
N LEU A 218 2.28 -11.03 7.98
CA LEU A 218 1.39 -10.44 6.99
C LEU A 218 1.99 -10.47 5.58
N LEU A 219 3.25 -10.02 5.42
CA LEU A 219 3.95 -10.06 4.13
C LEU A 219 4.11 -11.48 3.59
N THR A 220 4.33 -12.46 4.49
CA THR A 220 4.48 -13.86 4.11
C THR A 220 3.15 -14.42 3.58
N LYS A 221 2.04 -14.13 4.28
CA LYS A 221 0.69 -14.51 3.83
C LYS A 221 0.34 -13.85 2.51
N MET A 222 0.60 -12.54 2.36
CA MET A 222 0.38 -11.78 1.13
C MET A 222 1.12 -12.38 -0.06
N ARG A 223 2.41 -12.72 0.08
CA ARG A 223 3.17 -13.37 -1.01
C ARG A 223 2.56 -14.72 -1.40
N ALA A 224 2.08 -15.49 -0.44
CA ALA A 224 1.43 -16.76 -0.70
C ALA A 224 0.04 -16.61 -1.38
N GLU A 225 -0.60 -15.46 -1.23
CA GLU A 225 -1.82 -15.08 -1.95
C GLU A 225 -1.54 -14.53 -3.35
N GLY A 226 -0.28 -14.22 -3.69
CA GLY A 226 0.11 -13.59 -4.95
C GLY A 226 0.14 -12.06 -4.89
N LEU A 227 0.14 -11.48 -3.69
CA LEU A 227 0.35 -10.06 -3.45
C LEU A 227 1.83 -9.81 -3.15
N ASP A 228 2.56 -9.27 -4.12
CA ASP A 228 3.91 -8.76 -3.89
C ASP A 228 3.84 -7.26 -3.60
N LEU A 229 4.39 -6.85 -2.47
CA LEU A 229 4.45 -5.45 -2.04
C LEU A 229 5.91 -5.02 -2.07
N ASP A 230 6.26 -4.17 -3.03
CA ASP A 230 7.60 -3.57 -3.08
C ASP A 230 7.75 -2.59 -1.91
N GLU A 231 8.45 -3.02 -0.87
CA GLU A 231 8.76 -2.21 0.32
C GLU A 231 9.83 -1.14 0.05
N THR A 232 10.42 -1.09 -1.15
CA THR A 232 11.57 -0.22 -1.46
C THR A 232 11.24 0.99 -2.34
N ARG A 233 9.97 1.15 -2.75
CA ARG A 233 9.52 2.24 -3.65
C ARG A 233 8.64 3.31 -3.01
#